data_AF-A0A7S0UGM3-F1
#
_entry.id   AF-A0A7S0UGM3-F1
#
_cell.length_a   1.000
_cell.length_b   1.000
_cell.length_c   1.000
_cell.angle_alpha   90.00
_cell.angle_beta   90.00
_cell.angle_gamma   90.00
#
_symmetry.space_group_name_H-M   'P 1'
#
loop_
_entity.id
_entity.type
_entity.pdbx_description
1 polymer ?
#
loop_
_entity_poly.entity_id
_entity_poly.type
_entity_poly.pdbx_seq_one_letter_code
_entity_poly.pdbx_strand_id
1 'polypeptide(L)'
;MGARGKGKGRKGQDEGSDADSDSTTVRKEDTESVGKGKSGGRKGKPKRGEEESDSEDGGEVLLRHLCDDLTEKRAATRVSALQGITSSLRSRILDSDEAVDAVTPLLAVLKKCASAAEAVLAANALSHVFITMAGDSGDVVEDTLPVLGGLLKSCKHSSVRCSVAGSIGMLVFCAGEGDAEALGVMRRLAGYFECGSEEVAAASLKAWGLVATGVSDRAL
;
A
#
# COMPACT_ATOMS: atom_id res chain seq x y z
N MET A 1 43.02 -30.93 44.15
CA MET A 1 41.85 -31.26 45.00
C MET A 1 40.87 -30.09 44.92
N GLY A 2 39.69 -30.31 44.34
CA GLY A 2 38.64 -29.31 44.18
C GLY A 2 37.31 -30.04 43.91
N ALA A 3 36.29 -29.72 44.69
CA ALA A 3 35.15 -30.58 44.98
C ALA A 3 34.07 -30.65 43.88
N ARG A 4 33.37 -31.78 43.88
CA ARG A 4 32.10 -32.08 43.18
C ARG A 4 30.93 -31.27 43.73
N GLY A 5 29.95 -30.97 42.89
CA GLY A 5 28.58 -30.62 43.32
C GLY A 5 27.59 -30.54 42.16
N LYS A 6 26.80 -31.61 41.96
CA LYS A 6 25.66 -31.72 41.03
C LYS A 6 24.39 -31.09 41.64
N GLY A 7 23.59 -30.38 40.85
CA GLY A 7 22.14 -30.18 41.05
C GLY A 7 21.46 -30.19 39.67
N LYS A 8 20.63 -31.17 39.27
CA LYS A 8 19.21 -31.41 39.64
C LYS A 8 18.42 -30.08 39.56
N GLY A 9 17.64 -29.76 38.53
CA GLY A 9 16.65 -30.55 37.80
C GLY A 9 15.27 -30.24 38.39
N ARG A 10 14.41 -29.52 37.65
CA ARG A 10 12.95 -29.57 37.83
C ARG A 10 12.21 -29.14 36.57
N LYS A 11 11.50 -30.12 36.03
CA LYS A 11 10.51 -30.12 34.96
C LYS A 11 9.17 -29.76 35.62
N GLY A 12 8.40 -28.86 35.02
CA GLY A 12 7.02 -28.54 35.40
C GLY A 12 6.19 -28.40 34.14
N GLN A 13 5.43 -29.44 33.82
CA GLN A 13 4.21 -29.37 33.02
C GLN A 13 3.10 -28.82 33.91
N ASP A 14 2.17 -28.04 33.34
CA ASP A 14 0.76 -28.40 33.47
C ASP A 14 -0.06 -27.75 32.35
N GLU A 15 -0.97 -28.57 31.82
CA GLU A 15 -1.97 -28.29 30.80
C GLU A 15 -3.26 -27.77 31.45
N GLY A 16 -4.10 -27.13 30.63
CA GLY A 16 -5.50 -26.81 30.92
C GLY A 16 -5.81 -25.36 30.60
N SER A 17 -6.89 -25.01 29.92
CA SER A 17 -8.01 -25.76 29.36
C SER A 17 -8.83 -24.75 28.55
N ASP A 18 -9.38 -25.18 27.43
CA ASP A 18 -10.37 -24.44 26.64
C ASP A 18 -11.61 -24.07 27.48
N ALA A 19 -12.12 -22.86 27.26
CA ALA A 19 -13.52 -22.54 27.54
C ALA A 19 -13.96 -21.33 26.72
N ASP A 20 -14.95 -21.57 25.86
CA ASP A 20 -15.76 -20.62 25.11
C ASP A 20 -16.29 -19.45 25.95
N SER A 21 -16.40 -18.29 25.34
CA SER A 21 -17.43 -17.30 25.70
C SER A 21 -17.82 -16.48 24.49
N ASP A 22 -18.82 -17.02 23.80
CA ASP A 22 -19.70 -16.32 22.89
C ASP A 22 -20.66 -15.46 23.71
N SER A 23 -20.72 -14.16 23.42
CA SER A 23 -21.65 -13.22 24.06
C SER A 23 -22.09 -12.20 23.01
N THR A 24 -23.15 -12.60 22.32
CA THR A 24 -24.05 -11.69 21.59
C THR A 24 -24.88 -10.88 22.60
N THR A 25 -24.89 -9.55 22.51
CA THR A 25 -26.09 -8.77 22.84
C THR A 25 -26.11 -7.44 22.09
N VAL A 26 -27.22 -7.28 21.37
CA VAL A 26 -27.68 -6.08 20.67
C VAL A 26 -28.15 -5.05 21.69
N ARG A 27 -27.79 -3.77 21.52
CA ARG A 27 -28.53 -2.65 22.10
C ARG A 27 -28.78 -1.57 21.04
N LYS A 28 -30.03 -1.54 20.57
CA LYS A 28 -30.70 -0.37 19.98
C LYS A 28 -31.15 0.52 21.12
N GLU A 29 -30.86 1.82 21.07
CA GLU A 29 -31.74 2.86 21.62
C GLU A 29 -31.67 4.09 20.71
N ASP A 30 -32.82 4.38 20.11
CA ASP A 30 -33.16 5.66 19.49
C ASP A 30 -33.45 6.67 20.61
N THR A 31 -32.96 7.91 20.50
CA THR A 31 -33.70 9.09 21.00
C THR A 31 -33.33 10.34 20.22
N GLU A 32 -34.36 10.91 19.60
CA GLU A 32 -34.42 12.23 18.98
C GLU A 32 -34.15 13.36 20.00
N SER A 33 -33.58 14.47 19.54
CA SER A 33 -33.82 15.77 20.18
C SER A 33 -33.69 16.92 19.19
N VAL A 34 -34.84 17.54 18.96
CA VAL A 34 -35.06 18.78 18.20
C VAL A 34 -34.70 19.96 19.10
N GLY A 35 -33.72 20.77 18.68
CA GLY A 35 -33.32 22.02 19.35
C GLY A 35 -33.33 23.20 18.40
N LYS A 36 -34.47 23.90 18.32
CA LYS A 36 -34.72 25.11 17.52
C LYS A 36 -34.40 26.35 18.36
N GLY A 37 -33.53 27.27 17.91
CA GLY A 37 -33.20 28.46 18.72
C GLY A 37 -32.36 29.58 18.10
N LYS A 38 -32.97 30.37 17.21
CA LYS A 38 -32.87 31.85 17.03
C LYS A 38 -31.51 32.59 16.96
N SER A 39 -31.32 33.17 15.76
CA SER A 39 -31.05 34.59 15.44
C SER A 39 -29.88 35.34 16.10
N GLY A 40 -28.91 35.72 15.26
CA GLY A 40 -27.99 36.82 15.51
C GLY A 40 -27.31 37.24 14.21
N GLY A 41 -27.89 38.20 13.51
CA GLY A 41 -27.34 38.71 12.26
C GLY A 41 -26.07 39.54 12.47
N ARG A 42 -25.14 39.45 11.52
CA ARG A 42 -24.19 40.54 11.20
C ARG A 42 -23.90 40.56 9.71
N LYS A 43 -24.25 41.68 9.09
CA LYS A 43 -23.85 42.14 7.77
C LYS A 43 -22.33 42.10 7.64
N GLY A 44 -21.82 41.60 6.52
CA GLY A 44 -20.38 41.60 6.26
C GLY A 44 -19.99 41.15 4.86
N LYS A 45 -20.27 42.00 3.87
CA LYS A 45 -19.50 42.21 2.62
C LYS A 45 -19.47 41.08 1.56
N PRO A 46 -19.88 41.36 0.31
CA PRO A 46 -19.62 40.45 -0.80
C PRO A 46 -18.14 40.52 -1.17
N LYS A 47 -17.40 39.43 -1.01
CA LYS A 47 -16.09 39.29 -1.63
C LYS A 47 -16.29 38.63 -2.98
N ARG A 48 -16.55 39.49 -3.97
CA ARG A 48 -16.42 39.20 -5.40
C ARG A 48 -14.93 39.06 -5.69
N GLY A 49 -14.53 37.93 -6.25
CA GLY A 49 -13.15 37.58 -6.55
C GLY A 49 -12.99 36.07 -6.60
N GLU A 50 -13.84 35.40 -7.38
CA GLU A 50 -13.44 34.13 -7.99
C GLU A 50 -12.46 34.54 -9.09
N GLU A 51 -11.22 34.76 -8.68
CA GLU A 51 -10.07 34.62 -9.55
C GLU A 51 -9.88 33.11 -9.68
N GLU A 52 -10.22 32.59 -10.85
CA GLU A 52 -9.71 31.32 -11.36
C GLU A 52 -8.19 31.40 -11.31
N SER A 53 -7.59 30.88 -10.22
CA SER A 53 -6.15 30.81 -10.03
C SER A 53 -5.78 29.35 -9.90
N ASP A 54 -5.10 28.84 -10.93
CA ASP A 54 -4.23 27.65 -10.92
C ASP A 54 -4.62 26.53 -9.95
N SER A 55 -5.60 25.72 -10.34
CA SER A 55 -5.95 24.48 -9.62
C SER A 55 -4.92 23.36 -9.76
N GLU A 56 -3.87 23.53 -10.58
CA GLU A 56 -2.82 22.53 -10.79
C GLU A 56 -1.76 22.59 -9.67
N ASP A 57 -1.31 23.79 -9.28
CA ASP A 57 -0.30 24.01 -8.23
C ASP A 57 -0.77 23.49 -6.85
N GLY A 58 -2.05 23.66 -6.52
CA GLY A 58 -2.61 23.19 -5.25
C GLY A 58 -2.57 21.67 -5.08
N GLY A 59 -2.64 20.91 -6.19
CA GLY A 59 -2.59 19.45 -6.17
C GLY A 59 -1.19 18.92 -5.92
N GLU A 60 -0.19 19.51 -6.58
CA GLU A 60 1.23 19.15 -6.43
C GLU A 60 1.69 19.40 -4.99
N VAL A 61 1.41 20.61 -4.48
CA VAL A 61 1.75 21.01 -3.10
C VAL A 61 1.12 20.05 -2.09
N LEU A 62 -0.13 19.62 -2.31
CA LEU A 62 -0.80 18.65 -1.45
C LEU A 62 -0.13 17.27 -1.51
N LEU A 63 0.17 16.75 -2.70
CA LEU A 63 0.83 15.44 -2.83
C LEU A 63 2.20 15.45 -2.14
N ARG A 64 2.98 16.51 -2.34
CA ARG A 64 4.29 16.67 -1.71
C ARG A 64 4.19 16.71 -0.18
N HIS A 65 3.25 17.47 0.37
CA HIS A 65 3.01 17.49 1.82
C HIS A 65 2.64 16.09 2.35
N LEU A 66 1.79 15.35 1.64
CA LEU A 66 1.42 13.99 2.04
C LEU A 66 2.61 13.03 1.97
N CYS A 67 3.52 13.20 0.99
CA CYS A 67 4.77 12.45 0.92
C CYS A 67 5.71 12.78 2.09
N ASP A 68 5.82 14.04 2.49
CA ASP A 68 6.60 14.47 3.66
C ASP A 68 6.07 13.83 4.96
N ASP A 69 4.75 13.77 5.11
CA ASP A 69 4.06 13.13 6.24
C ASP A 69 4.34 11.62 6.35
N LEU A 70 4.89 10.96 5.30
CA LEU A 70 5.32 9.56 5.39
C LEU A 70 6.55 9.37 6.30
N THR A 71 7.28 10.45 6.61
CA THR A 71 8.44 10.42 7.51
C THR A 71 8.04 10.63 8.98
N GLU A 72 6.78 10.96 9.25
CA GLU A 72 6.29 11.27 10.59
C GLU A 72 6.43 10.10 11.57
N LYS A 73 6.65 10.44 12.84
CA LYS A 73 6.89 9.43 13.89
C LYS A 73 5.64 8.60 14.17
N ARG A 74 4.46 9.22 14.11
CA ARG A 74 3.18 8.58 14.47
C ARG A 74 2.63 7.75 13.31
N ALA A 75 2.36 6.46 13.55
CA ALA A 75 1.81 5.57 12.54
C ALA A 75 0.46 6.04 11.99
N ALA A 76 -0.41 6.61 12.84
CA ALA A 76 -1.70 7.13 12.41
C ALA A 76 -1.57 8.27 11.38
N THR A 77 -0.57 9.14 11.52
CA THR A 77 -0.28 10.21 10.56
C THR A 77 0.16 9.62 9.23
N ARG A 78 1.13 8.68 9.25
CA ARG A 78 1.60 8.01 8.02
C ARG A 78 0.49 7.24 7.30
N VAL A 79 -0.38 6.55 8.03
CA VAL A 79 -1.54 5.85 7.45
C VAL A 79 -2.51 6.84 6.78
N SER A 80 -2.80 7.96 7.44
CA SER A 80 -3.66 9.01 6.88
C SER A 80 -3.04 9.63 5.63
N ALA A 81 -1.72 9.84 5.64
CA ALA A 81 -0.97 10.33 4.50
C ALA A 81 -1.05 9.36 3.30
N LEU A 82 -0.81 8.06 3.50
CA LEU A 82 -0.94 7.05 2.43
C LEU A 82 -2.35 6.99 1.82
N GLN A 83 -3.38 7.13 2.65
CA GLN A 83 -4.77 7.21 2.19
C GLN A 83 -5.03 8.50 1.40
N GLY A 84 -4.47 9.63 1.84
CA GLY A 84 -4.51 10.91 1.14
C GLY A 84 -3.83 10.84 -0.22
N ILE A 85 -2.63 10.25 -0.29
CA ILE A 85 -1.89 10.03 -1.55
C ILE A 85 -2.77 9.23 -2.52
N THR A 86 -3.28 8.08 -2.08
CA THR A 86 -4.14 7.23 -2.91
C THR A 86 -5.39 7.98 -3.40
N SER A 87 -5.98 8.82 -2.55
CA SER A 87 -7.16 9.60 -2.92
C SER A 87 -6.82 10.68 -3.96
N SER A 88 -5.70 11.38 -3.79
CA SER A 88 -5.19 12.37 -4.75
C SER A 88 -4.93 11.74 -6.12
N LEU A 89 -4.21 10.61 -6.15
CA LEU A 89 -3.87 9.89 -7.39
C LEU A 89 -5.08 9.30 -8.13
N ARG A 90 -6.22 9.12 -7.46
CA ARG A 90 -7.47 8.68 -8.11
C ARG A 90 -8.19 9.81 -8.83
N SER A 91 -7.94 11.05 -8.41
CA SER A 91 -8.60 12.24 -8.95
C SER A 91 -7.78 12.98 -10.01
N ARG A 92 -6.51 12.62 -10.22
CA ARG A 92 -5.62 13.31 -11.16
C ARG A 92 -4.59 12.37 -11.79
N ILE A 93 -4.09 12.77 -12.96
CA ILE A 93 -2.92 12.17 -13.61
C ILE A 93 -1.72 13.05 -13.23
N LEU A 94 -0.64 12.42 -12.77
CA LEU A 94 0.62 13.11 -12.49
C LEU A 94 1.39 13.36 -13.78
N ASP A 95 2.18 14.42 -13.80
CA ASP A 95 3.27 14.51 -14.77
C ASP A 95 4.40 13.52 -14.42
N SER A 96 5.39 13.37 -15.31
CA SER A 96 6.47 12.40 -15.14
C SER A 96 7.32 12.71 -13.89
N ASP A 97 7.64 13.98 -13.66
CA ASP A 97 8.50 14.41 -12.56
C ASP A 97 7.81 14.21 -11.20
N GLU A 98 6.54 14.63 -11.07
CA GLU A 98 5.70 14.38 -9.88
C GLU A 98 5.59 12.88 -9.59
N ALA A 99 5.44 12.05 -10.63
CA ALA A 99 5.32 10.62 -10.48
C ALA A 99 6.61 9.99 -9.94
N VAL A 100 7.76 10.34 -10.52
CA VAL A 100 9.07 9.88 -10.07
C VAL A 100 9.33 10.30 -8.62
N ASP A 101 9.04 11.56 -8.27
CA ASP A 101 9.22 12.08 -6.91
C ASP A 101 8.35 11.35 -5.88
N ALA A 102 7.15 10.88 -6.26
CA ALA A 102 6.27 10.12 -5.39
C ALA A 102 6.74 8.66 -5.16
N VAL A 103 7.49 8.05 -6.08
CA VAL A 103 7.95 6.65 -5.97
C VAL A 103 8.87 6.47 -4.76
N THR A 104 9.88 7.33 -4.61
CA THR A 104 10.91 7.21 -3.58
C THR A 104 10.37 7.12 -2.15
N PRO A 105 9.51 8.05 -1.67
CA PRO A 105 8.99 7.99 -0.31
C PRO A 105 8.07 6.78 -0.09
N LEU A 106 7.30 6.36 -1.11
CA LEU A 106 6.47 5.16 -1.02
C LEU A 106 7.32 3.87 -0.94
N LEU A 107 8.40 3.79 -1.71
CA LEU A 107 9.37 2.69 -1.60
C LEU A 107 10.04 2.65 -0.23
N ALA A 108 10.34 3.80 0.37
CA ALA A 108 10.90 3.86 1.71
C ALA A 108 9.95 3.25 2.76
N VAL A 109 8.64 3.51 2.64
CA VAL A 109 7.61 2.88 3.50
C VAL A 109 7.61 1.36 3.32
N LEU A 110 7.65 0.88 2.07
CA LEU A 110 7.70 -0.55 1.77
C LEU A 110 8.97 -1.24 2.27
N LYS A 111 10.15 -0.64 2.07
CA LYS A 111 11.44 -1.14 2.57
C LYS A 111 11.44 -1.26 4.10
N LYS A 112 10.87 -0.27 4.79
CA LYS A 112 10.74 -0.29 6.25
C LYS A 112 9.72 -1.32 6.73
N CYS A 113 8.63 -1.51 5.98
CA CYS A 113 7.53 -2.44 6.28
C CYS A 113 7.10 -2.40 7.76
N ALA A 114 6.94 -1.19 8.31
CA ALA A 114 6.72 -0.98 9.75
C ALA A 114 5.43 -1.64 10.27
N SER A 115 4.41 -1.73 9.41
CA SER A 115 3.18 -2.48 9.65
C SER A 115 2.61 -3.02 8.33
N ALA A 116 1.83 -4.10 8.40
CA ALA A 116 1.18 -4.66 7.22
C ALA A 116 0.20 -3.67 6.58
N ALA A 117 -0.51 -2.88 7.39
CA ALA A 117 -1.45 -1.87 6.90
C ALA A 117 -0.75 -0.77 6.09
N GLU A 118 0.35 -0.22 6.61
CA GLU A 118 1.16 0.78 5.88
C GLU A 118 1.72 0.20 4.59
N ALA A 119 2.25 -1.03 4.62
CA ALA A 119 2.82 -1.65 3.44
C ALA A 119 1.77 -1.93 2.33
N VAL A 120 0.58 -2.39 2.71
CA VAL A 120 -0.54 -2.57 1.75
C VAL A 120 -0.94 -1.23 1.13
N LEU A 121 -1.09 -0.18 1.93
CA LEU A 121 -1.46 1.15 1.43
C LEU A 121 -0.37 1.74 0.52
N ALA A 122 0.91 1.58 0.87
CA ALA A 122 2.03 2.05 0.07
C ALA A 122 2.14 1.31 -1.28
N ALA A 123 1.95 -0.01 -1.29
CA ALA A 123 1.90 -0.80 -2.53
C ALA A 123 0.75 -0.35 -3.44
N ASN A 124 -0.44 -0.13 -2.87
CA ASN A 124 -1.59 0.36 -3.64
C ASN A 124 -1.35 1.78 -4.18
N ALA A 125 -0.78 2.68 -3.39
CA ALA A 125 -0.42 4.03 -3.84
C ALA A 125 0.60 3.99 -4.99
N LEU A 126 1.65 3.16 -4.88
CA LEU A 126 2.63 2.97 -5.97
C LEU A 126 1.97 2.47 -7.25
N SER A 127 1.01 1.55 -7.13
CA SER A 127 0.28 1.04 -8.30
C SER A 127 -0.47 2.16 -9.03
N HIS A 128 -1.00 3.14 -8.29
CA HIS A 128 -1.61 4.33 -8.90
C HIS A 128 -0.58 5.25 -9.55
N VAL A 129 0.61 5.42 -8.96
CA VAL A 129 1.71 6.18 -9.58
C VAL A 129 2.17 5.53 -10.89
N PHE A 130 2.32 4.20 -10.94
CA PHE A 130 2.75 3.52 -12.16
C PHE A 130 1.78 3.71 -13.33
N ILE A 131 0.47 3.80 -13.04
CA ILE A 131 -0.55 4.08 -14.06
C ILE A 131 -0.34 5.46 -14.70
N THR A 132 0.12 6.45 -13.94
CA THR A 132 0.29 7.81 -14.46
C THR A 132 1.58 7.99 -15.27
N MET A 133 2.58 7.12 -15.11
CA MET A 133 3.90 7.25 -15.75
C MET A 133 3.96 6.88 -17.25
N ALA A 134 2.93 6.20 -17.79
CA ALA A 134 2.73 5.95 -19.24
C ALA A 134 3.98 5.59 -20.08
N GLY A 135 4.88 4.74 -19.55
CA GLY A 135 6.04 4.19 -20.29
C GLY A 135 7.37 4.92 -20.08
N ASP A 136 7.41 6.02 -19.33
CA ASP A 136 8.66 6.73 -18.98
C ASP A 136 9.18 6.27 -17.61
N SER A 137 9.51 4.97 -17.49
CA SER A 137 9.75 4.37 -16.18
C SER A 137 10.92 3.38 -16.10
N GLY A 138 11.85 3.38 -17.06
CA GLY A 138 12.97 2.41 -17.07
C GLY A 138 13.75 2.39 -15.76
N ASP A 139 14.26 3.55 -15.32
CA ASP A 139 14.99 3.69 -14.05
C ASP A 139 14.10 3.33 -12.84
N VAL A 140 12.81 3.68 -12.90
CA VAL A 140 11.84 3.34 -11.86
C VAL A 140 11.62 1.83 -11.77
N VAL A 141 11.59 1.10 -12.88
CA VAL A 141 11.48 -0.37 -12.90
C VAL A 141 12.71 -0.99 -12.26
N GLU A 142 13.92 -0.56 -12.67
CA GLU A 142 15.18 -1.07 -12.16
C GLU A 142 15.29 -0.92 -10.63
N ASP A 143 14.87 0.22 -10.08
CA ASP A 143 14.94 0.50 -8.65
C ASP A 143 13.79 -0.14 -7.85
N THR A 144 12.60 -0.23 -8.43
CA THR A 144 11.39 -0.65 -7.72
C THR A 144 11.23 -2.16 -7.69
N LEU A 145 11.49 -2.83 -8.82
CA LEU A 145 11.22 -4.26 -8.98
C LEU A 145 12.00 -5.15 -7.99
N PRO A 146 13.28 -4.87 -7.64
CA PRO A 146 14.01 -5.64 -6.63
C PRO A 146 13.37 -5.53 -5.23
N VAL A 147 12.86 -4.35 -4.87
CA VAL A 147 12.21 -4.10 -3.57
C VAL A 147 10.91 -4.88 -3.47
N LEU A 148 10.07 -4.76 -4.50
CA LEU A 148 8.80 -5.47 -4.56
C LEU A 148 9.01 -6.99 -4.63
N GLY A 149 9.95 -7.46 -5.47
CA GLY A 149 10.29 -8.87 -5.57
C GLY A 149 10.79 -9.45 -4.25
N GLY A 150 11.61 -8.70 -3.51
CA GLY A 150 12.06 -9.06 -2.17
C GLY A 150 10.91 -9.22 -1.17
N LEU A 151 9.97 -8.28 -1.16
CA LEU A 151 8.79 -8.33 -0.30
C LEU A 151 7.84 -9.48 -0.67
N LEU A 152 7.58 -9.70 -1.96
CA LEU A 152 6.75 -10.80 -2.44
C LEU A 152 7.31 -12.16 -2.00
N LYS A 153 8.63 -12.30 -1.99
CA LYS A 153 9.34 -13.52 -1.60
C LYS A 153 9.40 -13.73 -0.09
N SER A 154 9.67 -12.67 0.69
CA SER A 154 10.11 -12.80 2.09
C SER A 154 9.12 -12.28 3.14
N CYS A 155 8.14 -11.46 2.76
CA CYS A 155 7.19 -10.92 3.72
C CYS A 155 6.30 -12.03 4.30
N LYS A 156 6.04 -11.99 5.62
CA LYS A 156 5.20 -13.00 6.29
C LYS A 156 3.70 -12.74 6.12
N HIS A 157 3.30 -11.51 5.81
CA HIS A 157 1.90 -11.11 5.71
C HIS A 157 1.38 -11.36 4.29
N SER A 158 0.40 -12.26 4.14
CA SER A 158 -0.19 -12.58 2.83
C SER A 158 -0.81 -11.35 2.16
N SER A 159 -1.47 -10.47 2.92
CA SER A 159 -2.06 -9.22 2.42
C SER A 159 -1.03 -8.29 1.77
N VAL A 160 0.15 -8.15 2.38
CA VAL A 160 1.26 -7.36 1.82
C VAL A 160 1.76 -8.01 0.54
N ARG A 161 2.00 -9.33 0.56
CA ARG A 161 2.43 -10.08 -0.64
C ARG A 161 1.42 -9.96 -1.79
N CYS A 162 0.13 -10.05 -1.53
CA CYS A 162 -0.92 -9.88 -2.53
C CYS A 162 -0.88 -8.48 -3.15
N SER A 163 -0.78 -7.44 -2.33
CA SER A 163 -0.74 -6.05 -2.79
C SER A 163 0.52 -5.80 -3.62
N VAL A 164 1.67 -6.29 -3.14
CA VAL A 164 2.96 -6.20 -3.84
C VAL A 164 2.94 -6.97 -5.18
N ALA A 165 2.32 -8.15 -5.24
CA ALA A 165 2.17 -8.88 -6.50
C ALA A 165 1.37 -8.06 -7.53
N GLY A 166 0.27 -7.44 -7.09
CA GLY A 166 -0.50 -6.51 -7.91
C GLY A 166 0.35 -5.34 -8.41
N SER A 167 1.12 -4.70 -7.52
CA SER A 167 2.00 -3.59 -7.87
C SER A 167 3.09 -3.97 -8.87
N ILE A 168 3.67 -5.17 -8.77
CA ILE A 168 4.64 -5.69 -9.76
C ILE A 168 3.97 -5.83 -11.12
N GLY A 169 2.77 -6.41 -11.16
CA GLY A 169 2.02 -6.54 -12.42
C GLY A 169 1.74 -5.19 -13.06
N MET A 170 1.29 -4.21 -12.27
CA MET A 170 1.02 -2.85 -12.74
C MET A 170 2.30 -2.14 -13.23
N LEU A 171 3.39 -2.22 -12.48
CA LEU A 171 4.68 -1.61 -12.85
C LEU A 171 5.12 -2.09 -14.24
N VAL A 172 5.20 -3.41 -14.43
CA VAL A 172 5.71 -3.99 -15.66
C VAL A 172 4.77 -3.74 -16.83
N PHE A 173 3.46 -3.84 -16.60
CA PHE A 173 2.47 -3.55 -17.63
C PHE A 173 2.52 -2.08 -18.10
N CYS A 174 2.57 -1.13 -17.16
CA CYS A 174 2.58 0.30 -17.48
C CYS A 174 3.93 0.79 -18.02
N ALA A 175 5.03 0.17 -17.60
CA ALA A 175 6.36 0.52 -18.09
C ALA A 175 6.56 0.15 -19.57
N GLY A 176 5.78 -0.82 -20.10
CA GLY A 176 5.96 -1.29 -21.47
C GLY A 176 7.33 -1.92 -21.69
N GLU A 177 7.92 -2.49 -20.64
CA GLU A 177 9.23 -3.14 -20.71
C GLU A 177 9.24 -4.23 -21.78
N GLY A 178 10.41 -4.43 -22.41
CA GLY A 178 10.55 -5.40 -23.49
C GLY A 178 10.13 -6.82 -23.06
N ASP A 179 9.67 -7.62 -24.03
CA ASP A 179 9.09 -8.95 -23.79
C ASP A 179 9.96 -9.84 -22.86
N ALA A 180 11.29 -9.72 -22.92
CA ALA A 180 12.20 -10.50 -22.08
C ALA A 180 12.03 -10.23 -20.57
N GLU A 181 11.87 -8.97 -20.16
CA GLU A 181 11.70 -8.58 -18.76
C GLU A 181 10.30 -8.98 -18.27
N ALA A 182 9.28 -8.72 -19.09
CA ALA A 182 7.90 -9.14 -18.83
C ALA A 182 7.80 -10.67 -18.62
N LEU A 183 8.42 -11.47 -19.49
CA LEU A 183 8.52 -12.93 -19.34
C LEU A 183 9.31 -13.35 -18.10
N GLY A 184 10.34 -12.60 -17.73
CA GLY A 184 11.09 -12.78 -16.49
C GLY A 184 10.20 -12.64 -15.27
N VAL A 185 9.38 -11.59 -15.21
CA VAL A 185 8.43 -11.34 -14.14
C VAL A 185 7.29 -12.36 -14.12
N MET A 186 6.74 -12.72 -15.29
CA MET A 186 5.74 -13.78 -15.42
C MET A 186 6.26 -15.10 -14.83
N ARG A 187 7.49 -15.52 -15.13
CA ARG A 187 8.08 -16.73 -14.53
C ARG A 187 8.20 -16.64 -13.00
N ARG A 188 8.56 -15.47 -12.46
CA ARG A 188 8.63 -15.25 -11.02
C ARG A 188 7.23 -15.35 -10.37
N LEU A 189 6.22 -14.76 -10.97
CA LEU A 189 4.83 -14.81 -10.48
C LEU A 189 4.27 -16.23 -10.52
N ALA A 190 4.58 -17.01 -11.56
CA ALA A 190 4.16 -18.40 -11.70
C ALA A 190 4.69 -19.30 -10.57
N GLY A 191 5.88 -19.02 -10.05
CA GLY A 191 6.42 -19.75 -8.89
C GLY A 191 5.56 -19.67 -7.62
N TYR A 192 4.65 -18.69 -7.53
CA TYR A 192 3.74 -18.54 -6.39
C TYR A 192 2.38 -19.21 -6.58
N PHE A 193 2.09 -19.79 -7.76
CA PHE A 193 0.81 -20.47 -8.01
C PHE A 193 0.68 -21.74 -7.17
N GLU A 194 1.79 -22.45 -6.98
CA GLU A 194 1.82 -23.75 -6.29
C GLU A 194 2.39 -23.65 -4.86
N CYS A 195 3.26 -22.67 -4.61
CA CYS A 195 3.98 -22.52 -3.33
C CYS A 195 3.42 -21.42 -2.42
N GLY A 196 2.40 -20.68 -2.88
CA GLY A 196 1.79 -19.57 -2.14
C GLY A 196 0.64 -20.01 -1.22
N SER A 197 0.18 -19.09 -0.35
CA SER A 197 -1.19 -19.20 0.16
C SER A 197 -2.15 -18.98 -1.01
N GLU A 198 -3.38 -19.49 -0.91
CA GLU A 198 -4.40 -19.36 -1.96
C GLU A 198 -4.59 -17.89 -2.41
N GLU A 199 -4.61 -16.97 -1.44
CA GLU A 199 -4.70 -15.52 -1.68
C GLU A 199 -3.54 -14.99 -2.53
N VAL A 200 -2.30 -15.39 -2.19
CA VAL A 200 -1.09 -14.96 -2.88
C VAL A 200 -0.99 -15.60 -4.26
N ALA A 201 -1.38 -16.87 -4.40
CA ALA A 201 -1.47 -17.55 -5.68
C ALA A 201 -2.47 -16.82 -6.60
N ALA A 202 -3.67 -16.49 -6.10
CA ALA A 202 -4.68 -15.76 -6.85
C ALA A 202 -4.23 -14.35 -7.25
N ALA A 203 -3.59 -13.61 -6.34
CA ALA A 203 -3.05 -12.29 -6.64
C ALA A 203 -1.92 -12.36 -7.67
N SER A 204 -1.02 -13.35 -7.55
CA SER A 204 0.09 -13.54 -8.48
C SER A 204 -0.40 -13.96 -9.86
N LEU A 205 -1.44 -14.79 -9.94
CA LEU A 205 -2.07 -15.20 -11.20
C LEU A 205 -2.75 -14.02 -11.91
N LYS A 206 -3.43 -13.15 -11.16
CA LYS A 206 -4.01 -11.91 -11.71
C LYS A 206 -2.93 -10.98 -12.25
N ALA A 207 -1.86 -10.75 -11.48
CA ALA A 207 -0.73 -9.95 -11.93
C ALA A 207 -0.03 -10.56 -13.15
N TRP A 208 0.12 -11.89 -13.17
CA TRP A 208 0.68 -12.63 -14.30
C TRP A 208 -0.16 -12.43 -15.56
N GLY A 209 -1.48 -12.58 -15.43
CA GLY A 209 -2.41 -12.41 -16.54
C GLY A 209 -2.37 -10.98 -17.09
N LEU A 210 -2.30 -9.97 -16.22
CA LEU A 210 -2.14 -8.59 -16.64
C LEU A 210 -0.87 -8.39 -17.47
N VAL A 211 0.28 -8.84 -16.98
CA VAL A 211 1.56 -8.72 -17.71
C VAL A 211 1.48 -9.48 -19.04
N ALA A 212 0.87 -10.67 -19.06
CA ALA A 212 0.70 -11.47 -20.27
C ALA A 212 -0.07 -10.72 -21.38
N THR A 213 -1.01 -9.84 -21.03
CA THR A 213 -1.74 -9.03 -22.03
C THR A 213 -0.88 -7.97 -22.72
N GLY A 214 0.27 -7.62 -22.15
CA GLY A 214 1.22 -6.66 -22.72
C GLY A 214 2.36 -7.29 -23.52
N VAL A 215 2.54 -8.62 -23.46
CA VAL A 215 3.60 -9.34 -24.16
C VAL A 215 3.18 -9.63 -25.60
N SER A 216 4.10 -9.46 -26.56
CA SER A 216 3.82 -9.74 -27.97
C SER A 216 3.57 -11.23 -28.23
N ASP A 217 2.65 -11.57 -29.15
CA ASP A 217 2.33 -12.95 -29.56
C ASP A 217 3.55 -13.79 -30.00
N ARG A 218 4.64 -13.13 -30.43
CA ARG A 218 5.88 -13.80 -30.85
C ARG A 218 6.74 -14.29 -29.69
N ALA A 219 6.48 -13.80 -28.48
CA ALA A 219 7.31 -14.04 -27.30
C ALA A 219 6.68 -15.02 -26.29
N LEU A 220 5.37 -15.31 -26.41
CA LEU A 220 4.65 -16.33 -25.62
C LEU A 220 4.87 -17.74 -26.18
#